data_AF-A0A3A0A864-F1
#
_entry.id   AF-A0A3A0A864-F1
#
_cell.length_a   1.000
_cell.length_b   1.000
_cell.length_c   1.000
_cell.angle_alpha   90.00
_cell.angle_beta   90.00
_cell.angle_gamma   90.00
#
_symmetry.space_group_name_H-M   'P 1'
#
loop_
_entity.id
_entity.type
_entity.pdbx_description
1 polymer ?
#
loop_
_entity_poly.entity_id
_entity_poly.type
_entity_poly.pdbx_seq_one_letter_code
_entity_poly.pdbx_strand_id
1 'polypeptide(L)'
;MAVDGLHTTQLNNGLRVLLKESHVAPVAGFWIFYRVGSRNEQPGLTGISHWVEHMLFKGTQQFPRGEFDKAVARAGGISNGMTTPDWTTYFESLPSARIDLALQFESDRMVHAVFDPDEVEGERTVILSEREGAENSYFWLLTEEVQAAAYRVHSYHHPTIGWRGDLLNIQRDDLYRHYRTYYAPNNAVVVVSGDFDSAAMLAKLEHYFGGLPPGPPVPAVALQEPEQQAERRILLRGSDRTAYYMHSFHGVAATHPDFFPLVIMDAVLGGAKGMGLFGDGGNNRSSRLYRALVDSELAVAVGSNFRPAIDP
;
A
#
# COMPACT_ATOMS: atom_id res chain seq x y z
N MET A 1 21.93 3.24 -8.52
CA MET A 1 22.75 4.13 -7.66
C MET A 1 22.69 3.57 -6.25
N ALA A 2 23.81 3.31 -5.59
CA ALA A 2 23.80 2.91 -4.19
C ALA A 2 23.36 4.10 -3.34
N VAL A 3 22.38 3.92 -2.46
CA VAL A 3 22.01 4.94 -1.48
C VAL A 3 23.10 4.96 -0.43
N ASP A 4 23.81 6.08 -0.30
CA ASP A 4 24.91 6.20 0.64
C ASP A 4 24.44 5.90 2.08
N GLY A 5 25.25 5.19 2.86
CA GLY A 5 24.94 4.75 4.22
C GLY A 5 23.71 3.84 4.38
N LEU A 6 23.26 3.17 3.31
CA LEU A 6 22.22 2.14 3.38
C LEU A 6 22.87 0.76 3.61
N HIS A 7 22.59 0.12 4.74
CA HIS A 7 22.97 -1.26 5.00
C HIS A 7 21.83 -2.19 4.57
N THR A 8 22.11 -3.12 3.65
CA THR A 8 21.16 -4.14 3.19
C THR A 8 21.65 -5.52 3.58
N THR A 9 20.79 -6.33 4.17
CA THR A 9 21.08 -7.73 4.52
C THR A 9 19.81 -8.60 4.43
N GLN A 10 19.97 -9.91 4.62
CA GLN A 10 18.88 -10.87 4.67
C GLN A 10 19.11 -11.83 5.84
N LEU A 11 18.08 -12.03 6.67
CA LEU A 11 18.11 -13.01 7.76
C LEU A 11 17.94 -14.43 7.21
N ASN A 12 18.30 -15.44 8.00
CA ASN A 12 18.29 -16.85 7.56
C ASN A 12 16.89 -17.36 7.14
N ASN A 13 15.82 -16.77 7.66
CA ASN A 13 14.44 -17.11 7.30
C ASN A 13 13.93 -16.39 6.04
N GLY A 14 14.79 -15.64 5.35
CA GLY A 14 14.48 -14.94 4.11
C GLY A 14 14.03 -13.48 4.29
N LEU A 15 13.85 -12.98 5.51
CA LEU A 15 13.49 -11.58 5.76
C LEU A 15 14.58 -10.64 5.24
N ARG A 16 14.21 -9.76 4.31
CA ARG A 16 15.11 -8.70 3.84
C ARG A 16 15.07 -7.52 4.78
N VAL A 17 16.24 -6.95 5.07
CA VAL A 17 16.40 -5.83 6.00
C VAL A 17 17.19 -4.71 5.34
N LEU A 18 16.66 -3.50 5.42
CA LEU A 18 17.29 -2.27 4.99
C LEU A 18 17.40 -1.33 6.20
N LEU A 19 18.62 -0.92 6.54
CA LEU A 19 18.89 -0.01 7.66
C LEU A 19 19.52 1.28 7.14
N LYS A 20 18.96 2.42 7.56
CA LYS A 20 19.50 3.75 7.30
C LYS A 20 19.66 4.53 8.60
N GLU A 21 20.85 4.43 9.18
CA GLU A 21 21.23 5.14 10.39
C GLU A 21 21.33 6.66 10.16
N SER A 22 20.77 7.44 11.09
CA SER A 22 20.74 8.90 11.08
C SER A 22 20.48 9.47 12.48
N HIS A 23 21.47 10.17 13.05
CA HIS A 23 21.38 10.77 14.40
C HIS A 23 20.85 12.22 14.41
N VAL A 24 20.10 12.63 13.38
CA VAL A 24 19.59 14.01 13.26
C VAL A 24 18.55 14.33 14.34
N ALA A 25 17.74 13.34 14.72
CA ALA A 25 16.72 13.46 15.75
C ALA A 25 16.56 12.11 16.48
N PRO A 26 16.21 12.08 17.77
CA PRO A 26 16.09 10.86 18.57
C PRO A 26 14.78 10.08 18.27
N VAL A 27 14.56 9.78 16.99
CA VAL A 27 13.36 9.14 16.44
C VAL A 27 13.83 8.06 15.47
N ALA A 28 13.13 6.93 15.48
CA ALA A 28 13.31 5.85 14.52
C ALA A 28 11.96 5.51 13.86
N GLY A 29 11.98 5.40 12.53
CA GLY A 29 10.90 4.84 11.75
C GLY A 29 11.17 3.37 11.47
N PHE A 30 10.19 2.51 11.78
CA PHE A 30 10.16 1.11 11.39
C PHE A 30 9.05 0.94 10.36
N TRP A 31 9.35 0.25 9.27
CA TRP A 31 8.40 -0.10 8.23
C TRP A 31 8.57 -1.57 7.89
N ILE A 32 7.45 -2.26 7.70
CA ILE A 32 7.44 -3.60 7.12
C ILE A 32 6.54 -3.63 5.90
N PHE A 33 7.10 -4.08 4.78
CA PHE A 33 6.41 -4.23 3.50
C PHE A 33 6.24 -5.71 3.18
N TYR A 34 5.00 -6.14 2.99
CA TYR A 34 4.65 -7.46 2.48
C TYR A 34 4.42 -7.37 0.97
N ARG A 35 4.96 -8.33 0.22
CA ARG A 35 4.80 -8.40 -1.24
C ARG A 35 3.47 -9.04 -1.61
N VAL A 36 2.40 -8.40 -1.18
CA VAL A 36 1.01 -8.77 -1.46
C VAL A 36 0.18 -7.51 -1.52
N GLY A 37 -0.69 -7.41 -2.51
CA GLY A 37 -1.66 -6.33 -2.64
C GLY A 37 -2.83 -6.81 -3.46
N SER A 38 -3.70 -5.89 -3.90
CA SER A 38 -4.90 -6.29 -4.65
C SER A 38 -4.59 -7.03 -5.95
N ARG A 39 -3.40 -6.92 -6.53
CA ARG A 39 -2.99 -7.72 -7.71
C ARG A 39 -2.96 -9.22 -7.46
N ASN A 40 -2.80 -9.63 -6.20
CA ASN A 40 -2.70 -11.04 -5.79
C ASN A 40 -4.07 -11.68 -5.55
N GLU A 41 -5.15 -10.92 -5.76
CA GLU A 41 -6.52 -11.34 -5.49
C GLU A 41 -7.14 -12.04 -6.70
N GLN A 42 -8.18 -12.81 -6.43
CA GLN A 42 -8.98 -13.51 -7.43
C GLN A 42 -10.41 -12.97 -7.42
N PRO A 43 -11.12 -12.99 -8.56
CA PRO A 43 -12.54 -12.68 -8.60
C PRO A 43 -13.34 -13.50 -7.57
N GLY A 44 -14.24 -12.86 -6.83
CA GLY A 44 -14.95 -13.46 -5.70
C GLY A 44 -14.29 -13.20 -4.34
N LEU A 45 -13.03 -12.73 -4.33
CA LEU A 45 -12.25 -12.39 -3.14
C LEU A 45 -11.54 -11.04 -3.29
N THR A 46 -12.08 -10.12 -4.11
CA THR A 46 -11.47 -8.78 -4.24
C THR A 46 -11.63 -7.97 -2.96
N GLY A 47 -10.60 -7.19 -2.61
CA GLY A 47 -10.50 -6.45 -1.35
C GLY A 47 -9.99 -7.25 -0.16
N ILE A 48 -9.70 -8.54 -0.33
CA ILE A 48 -9.21 -9.41 0.75
C ILE A 48 -7.87 -8.94 1.31
N SER A 49 -6.99 -8.34 0.51
CA SER A 49 -5.68 -7.85 0.97
C SER A 49 -5.86 -6.63 1.89
N HIS A 50 -6.76 -5.72 1.49
CA HIS A 50 -7.15 -4.55 2.28
C HIS A 50 -7.85 -4.97 3.58
N TRP A 51 -8.74 -5.95 3.51
CA TRP A 51 -9.40 -6.45 4.71
C TRP A 51 -8.45 -7.18 5.66
N VAL A 52 -7.54 -8.01 5.15
CA VAL A 52 -6.47 -8.57 5.99
C VAL A 52 -5.68 -7.45 6.66
N GLU A 53 -5.46 -6.33 5.98
CA GLU A 53 -4.79 -5.19 6.59
C GLU A 53 -5.51 -4.66 7.84
N HIS A 54 -6.83 -4.46 7.74
CA HIS A 54 -7.67 -4.10 8.89
C HIS A 54 -7.67 -5.17 9.99
N MET A 55 -7.73 -6.46 9.61
CA MET A 55 -7.73 -7.56 10.57
C MET A 55 -6.42 -7.63 11.38
N LEU A 56 -5.31 -7.20 10.78
CA LEU A 56 -4.03 -7.11 11.46
C LEU A 56 -3.97 -5.97 12.50
N PHE A 57 -4.94 -5.05 12.54
CA PHE A 57 -5.14 -4.13 13.67
C PHE A 57 -6.01 -4.70 14.79
N LYS A 58 -6.65 -5.87 14.59
CA LYS A 58 -7.47 -6.52 15.64
C LYS A 58 -6.62 -7.28 16.67
N GLY A 59 -5.32 -7.30 16.45
CA GLY A 59 -4.34 -7.74 17.43
C GLY A 59 -4.06 -9.25 17.41
N THR A 60 -3.31 -9.65 18.41
CA THR A 60 -2.85 -11.01 18.65
C THR A 60 -3.25 -11.45 20.06
N GLN A 61 -2.89 -12.66 20.46
CA GLN A 61 -3.06 -13.07 21.85
C GLN A 61 -2.19 -12.25 22.82
N GLN A 62 -0.98 -11.87 22.40
CA GLN A 62 -0.05 -11.09 23.22
C GLN A 62 -0.43 -9.60 23.24
N PHE A 63 -0.94 -9.08 22.13
CA PHE A 63 -1.36 -7.70 21.97
C PHE A 63 -2.83 -7.63 21.57
N PRO A 64 -3.76 -7.66 22.55
CA PRO A 64 -5.18 -7.56 22.27
C PRO A 64 -5.53 -6.27 21.53
N ARG A 65 -6.67 -6.29 20.83
CA ARG A 65 -7.20 -5.17 20.04
C ARG A 65 -7.04 -3.82 20.76
N GLY A 66 -6.38 -2.88 20.08
CA GLY A 66 -6.19 -1.50 20.53
C GLY A 66 -5.17 -1.29 21.65
N GLU A 67 -4.58 -2.34 22.24
CA GLU A 67 -3.52 -2.17 23.25
C GLU A 67 -2.21 -1.68 22.62
N PHE A 68 -1.90 -2.14 21.40
CA PHE A 68 -0.75 -1.64 20.65
C PHE A 68 -0.87 -0.15 20.33
N ASP A 69 -2.00 0.28 19.77
CA ASP A 69 -2.23 1.70 19.42
C ASP A 69 -2.12 2.61 20.66
N LYS A 70 -2.68 2.17 21.79
CA LYS A 70 -2.51 2.88 23.07
C LYS A 70 -1.06 2.92 23.52
N ALA A 71 -0.30 1.84 23.35
CA ALA A 71 1.11 1.79 23.73
C ALA A 71 1.96 2.72 22.85
N VAL A 72 1.72 2.75 21.54
CA VAL A 72 2.37 3.67 20.59
C VAL A 72 2.05 5.12 20.94
N ALA A 73 0.77 5.45 21.15
CA ALA A 73 0.34 6.79 21.52
C ALA A 73 0.96 7.24 22.87
N ARG A 74 0.98 6.36 23.89
CA ARG A 74 1.64 6.66 25.19
C ARG A 74 3.15 6.86 25.06
N ALA A 75 3.78 6.21 24.07
CA ALA A 75 5.19 6.42 23.76
C ALA A 75 5.45 7.70 22.93
N GLY A 76 4.40 8.44 22.55
CA GLY A 76 4.50 9.62 21.69
C GLY A 76 4.79 9.29 20.22
N GLY A 77 4.49 8.07 19.80
CA GLY A 77 4.66 7.64 18.41
C GLY A 77 3.38 7.73 17.59
N ILE A 78 3.52 7.43 16.31
CA ILE A 78 2.42 7.21 15.37
C ILE A 78 2.60 5.86 14.69
N SER A 79 1.50 5.19 14.39
CA SER A 79 1.46 3.95 13.62
C SER A 79 0.36 4.02 12.57
N ASN A 80 0.53 3.33 11.44
CA ASN A 80 -0.53 3.13 10.46
C ASN A 80 -0.24 1.95 9.52
N GLY A 81 -1.23 1.58 8.72
CA GLY A 81 -1.15 0.59 7.65
C GLY A 81 -1.61 1.18 6.32
N MET A 82 -1.26 0.52 5.23
CA MET A 82 -1.78 0.84 3.90
C MET A 82 -1.65 -0.36 2.97
N THR A 83 -2.69 -0.59 2.17
CA THR A 83 -2.68 -1.56 1.08
C THR A 83 -2.72 -0.87 -0.28
N THR A 84 -1.95 -1.40 -1.21
CA THR A 84 -1.92 -0.97 -2.62
C THR A 84 -2.17 -2.16 -3.53
N PRO A 85 -2.22 -1.98 -4.86
CA PRO A 85 -2.22 -3.11 -5.78
C PRO A 85 -1.01 -4.04 -5.62
N ASP A 86 0.17 -3.53 -5.26
CA ASP A 86 1.42 -4.29 -5.33
C ASP A 86 1.95 -4.79 -3.98
N TRP A 87 1.61 -4.10 -2.90
CA TRP A 87 2.14 -4.35 -1.56
C TRP A 87 1.21 -3.80 -0.48
N THR A 88 1.33 -4.38 0.71
CA THR A 88 0.72 -3.93 1.96
C THR A 88 1.85 -3.59 2.92
N THR A 89 1.73 -2.49 3.64
CA THR A 89 2.73 -2.06 4.61
C THR A 89 2.12 -1.65 5.92
N TYR A 90 2.94 -1.74 6.96
CA TYR A 90 2.70 -1.13 8.25
C TYR A 90 3.94 -0.40 8.69
N PHE A 91 3.72 0.66 9.45
CA PHE A 91 4.82 1.45 9.95
C PHE A 91 4.53 2.04 11.31
N GLU A 92 5.62 2.32 12.02
CA GLU A 92 5.67 3.04 13.27
C GLU A 92 6.76 4.10 13.19
N SER A 93 6.48 5.28 13.72
CA SER A 93 7.51 6.28 14.05
C SER A 93 7.46 6.53 15.55
N LEU A 94 8.56 6.20 16.23
CA LEU A 94 8.67 6.23 17.68
C LEU A 94 9.96 6.95 18.09
N PRO A 95 10.05 7.51 19.31
CA PRO A 95 11.33 7.84 19.90
C PRO A 95 12.28 6.64 19.83
N SER A 96 13.55 6.85 19.48
CA SER A 96 14.51 5.76 19.22
C SER A 96 14.62 4.78 20.39
N ALA A 97 14.57 5.28 21.62
CA ALA A 97 14.58 4.48 22.86
C ALA A 97 13.34 3.58 23.06
N ARG A 98 12.30 3.71 22.22
CA ARG A 98 11.03 2.96 22.31
C ARG A 98 10.75 2.08 21.09
N ILE A 99 11.69 2.00 20.14
CA ILE A 99 11.51 1.28 18.87
C ILE A 99 11.24 -0.22 19.05
N ASP A 100 11.70 -0.81 20.16
CA ASP A 100 11.44 -2.22 20.50
C ASP A 100 9.95 -2.55 20.60
N LEU A 101 9.10 -1.57 20.90
CA LEU A 101 7.64 -1.74 20.88
C LEU A 101 7.14 -2.13 19.48
N ALA A 102 7.64 -1.48 18.43
CA ALA A 102 7.28 -1.80 17.05
C ALA A 102 7.84 -3.17 16.66
N LEU A 103 9.12 -3.44 16.95
CA LEU A 103 9.76 -4.72 16.62
C LEU A 103 9.02 -5.91 17.26
N GLN A 104 8.66 -5.78 18.54
CA GLN A 104 7.95 -6.81 19.27
C GLN A 104 6.55 -7.05 18.68
N PHE A 105 5.78 -5.99 18.46
CA PHE A 105 4.43 -6.13 17.93
C PHE A 105 4.42 -6.68 16.50
N GLU A 106 5.29 -6.16 15.63
CA GLU A 106 5.30 -6.54 14.22
C GLU A 106 5.77 -7.97 14.00
N SER A 107 6.75 -8.43 14.80
CA SER A 107 7.18 -9.83 14.77
C SER A 107 6.08 -10.78 15.25
N ASP A 108 5.34 -10.42 16.29
CA ASP A 108 4.23 -11.21 16.81
C ASP A 108 3.04 -11.24 15.83
N ARG A 109 2.64 -10.07 15.34
CA ARG A 109 1.54 -9.91 14.38
C ARG A 109 1.78 -10.62 13.06
N MET A 110 3.04 -10.75 12.61
CA MET A 110 3.40 -11.48 11.39
C MET A 110 2.94 -12.94 11.42
N VAL A 111 2.89 -13.57 12.61
CA VAL A 111 2.61 -15.01 12.71
C VAL A 111 1.45 -15.38 13.65
N HIS A 112 1.00 -14.50 14.55
CA HIS A 112 0.03 -14.79 15.62
C HIS A 112 -1.27 -13.97 15.58
N ALA A 113 -1.60 -13.29 14.48
CA ALA A 113 -2.92 -12.64 14.33
C ALA A 113 -4.08 -13.65 14.46
N VAL A 114 -5.13 -13.26 15.22
CA VAL A 114 -6.19 -14.19 15.68
C VAL A 114 -7.28 -14.42 14.62
N PHE A 115 -7.69 -13.36 13.91
CA PHE A 115 -8.86 -13.38 13.02
C PHE A 115 -10.11 -13.91 13.75
N ASP A 116 -10.48 -13.24 14.84
CA ASP A 116 -11.69 -13.55 15.60
C ASP A 116 -12.95 -13.35 14.71
N PRO A 117 -13.90 -14.31 14.66
CA PRO A 117 -15.08 -14.21 13.80
C PRO A 117 -15.96 -12.98 14.06
N ASP A 118 -16.13 -12.57 15.32
CA ASP A 118 -16.96 -11.41 15.65
C ASP A 118 -16.27 -10.11 15.21
N GLU A 119 -14.94 -10.05 15.34
CA GLU A 119 -14.14 -8.95 14.79
C GLU A 119 -14.18 -8.91 13.26
N VAL A 120 -14.17 -10.07 12.57
CA VAL A 120 -14.32 -10.12 11.11
C VAL A 120 -15.66 -9.56 10.67
N GLU A 121 -16.76 -9.99 11.30
CA GLU A 121 -18.09 -9.49 10.93
C GLU A 121 -18.28 -8.02 11.32
N GLY A 122 -17.71 -7.59 12.45
CA GLY A 122 -17.64 -6.18 12.80
C GLY A 122 -16.92 -5.37 11.72
N GLU A 123 -15.77 -5.86 11.27
CA GLU A 123 -14.95 -5.15 10.28
C GLU A 123 -15.56 -5.13 8.88
N ARG A 124 -16.39 -6.12 8.53
CA ARG A 124 -17.21 -6.08 7.30
C ARG A 124 -17.99 -4.78 7.21
N THR A 125 -18.62 -4.38 8.31
CA THR A 125 -19.43 -3.14 8.34
C THR A 125 -18.58 -1.89 8.17
N VAL A 126 -17.35 -1.89 8.71
CA VAL A 126 -16.40 -0.78 8.59
C VAL A 126 -15.92 -0.62 7.16
N ILE A 127 -15.48 -1.70 6.52
CA ILE A 127 -14.96 -1.67 5.14
C ILE A 127 -16.08 -1.32 4.14
N LEU A 128 -17.29 -1.85 4.34
CA LEU A 128 -18.43 -1.46 3.52
C LEU A 128 -18.76 0.03 3.69
N SER A 129 -18.68 0.56 4.92
CA SER A 129 -18.89 1.99 5.19
C SER A 129 -17.79 2.87 4.59
N GLU A 130 -16.54 2.40 4.59
CA GLU A 130 -15.42 3.09 3.95
C GLU A 130 -15.62 3.18 2.44
N ARG A 131 -16.02 2.07 1.80
CA ARG A 131 -16.37 2.04 0.39
C ARG A 131 -17.53 2.98 0.07
N GLU A 132 -18.63 2.87 0.81
CA GLU A 132 -19.80 3.76 0.67
C GLU A 132 -19.41 5.23 0.89
N GLY A 133 -18.45 5.49 1.79
CA GLY A 133 -17.81 6.79 1.98
C GLY A 133 -17.11 7.29 0.72
N ALA A 134 -16.28 6.45 0.09
CA ALA A 134 -15.55 6.76 -1.14
C ALA A 134 -16.49 6.97 -2.34
N GLU A 135 -17.59 6.23 -2.41
CA GLU A 135 -18.64 6.34 -3.44
C GLU A 135 -19.34 7.71 -3.43
N ASN A 136 -19.21 8.51 -2.36
CA ASN A 136 -19.69 9.91 -2.34
C ASN A 136 -18.84 10.85 -3.22
N SER A 137 -17.68 10.40 -3.70
CA SER A 137 -16.82 11.14 -4.63
C SER A 137 -17.07 10.69 -6.07
N TYR A 138 -17.64 11.56 -6.88
CA TYR A 138 -17.82 11.31 -8.32
C TYR A 138 -16.49 11.10 -9.06
N PHE A 139 -15.42 11.72 -8.58
CA PHE A 139 -14.08 11.47 -9.13
C PHE A 139 -13.58 10.06 -8.80
N TRP A 140 -13.89 9.56 -7.58
CA TRP A 140 -13.56 8.19 -7.20
C TRP A 140 -14.35 7.17 -8.03
N LEU A 141 -15.66 7.38 -8.20
CA LEU A 141 -16.50 6.54 -9.07
C LEU A 141 -15.99 6.52 -10.51
N LEU A 142 -15.63 7.68 -11.07
CA LEU A 142 -15.02 7.73 -12.41
C LEU A 142 -13.69 6.98 -12.46
N THR A 143 -12.89 7.05 -11.40
CA THR A 143 -11.61 6.34 -11.30
C THR A 143 -11.80 4.83 -11.30
N GLU A 144 -12.74 4.33 -10.50
CA GLU A 144 -13.10 2.91 -10.44
C GLU A 144 -13.54 2.39 -11.81
N GLU A 145 -14.44 3.09 -12.49
CA GLU A 145 -14.95 2.68 -13.81
C GLU A 145 -13.86 2.70 -14.89
N VAL A 146 -13.01 3.73 -14.92
CA VAL A 146 -11.91 3.78 -15.89
C VAL A 146 -10.85 2.72 -15.57
N GLN A 147 -10.57 2.45 -14.30
CA GLN A 147 -9.65 1.38 -13.90
C GLN A 147 -10.16 0.02 -14.37
N ALA A 148 -11.43 -0.29 -14.10
CA ALA A 148 -12.09 -1.50 -14.56
C ALA A 148 -12.15 -1.61 -16.09
N ALA A 149 -12.29 -0.49 -16.78
CA ALA A 149 -12.26 -0.45 -18.24
C ALA A 149 -10.84 -0.53 -18.82
N ALA A 150 -9.80 -0.09 -18.11
CA ALA A 150 -8.43 -0.06 -18.59
C ALA A 150 -7.85 -1.47 -18.73
N TYR A 151 -8.20 -2.39 -17.83
CA TYR A 151 -7.69 -3.76 -17.80
C TYR A 151 -8.84 -4.76 -17.96
N ARG A 152 -8.69 -5.76 -18.86
CA ARG A 152 -9.72 -6.77 -19.12
C ARG A 152 -9.56 -7.99 -18.23
N VAL A 153 -8.32 -8.39 -17.98
CA VAL A 153 -8.00 -9.65 -17.28
C VAL A 153 -7.03 -9.46 -16.13
N HIS A 154 -6.16 -8.44 -16.19
CA HIS A 154 -5.21 -8.21 -15.12
C HIS A 154 -5.91 -7.71 -13.85
N SER A 155 -5.49 -8.20 -12.68
CA SER A 155 -6.10 -7.87 -11.38
C SER A 155 -6.03 -6.38 -11.02
N TYR A 156 -5.24 -5.58 -11.73
CA TYR A 156 -5.29 -4.11 -11.62
C TYR A 156 -6.65 -3.51 -12.03
N HIS A 157 -7.55 -4.27 -12.65
CA HIS A 157 -8.89 -3.82 -13.01
C HIS A 157 -9.83 -3.63 -11.82
N HIS A 158 -9.62 -4.33 -10.69
CA HIS A 158 -10.47 -4.21 -9.52
C HIS A 158 -9.89 -3.19 -8.52
N PRO A 159 -10.76 -2.46 -7.80
CA PRO A 159 -10.30 -1.49 -6.81
C PRO A 159 -9.67 -2.22 -5.62
N THR A 160 -8.67 -1.61 -4.98
CA THR A 160 -7.99 -2.22 -3.82
C THR A 160 -8.91 -2.49 -2.64
N ILE A 161 -9.95 -1.68 -2.45
CA ILE A 161 -10.98 -1.91 -1.42
C ILE A 161 -11.89 -3.11 -1.74
N GLY A 162 -11.89 -3.58 -2.99
CA GLY A 162 -12.72 -4.69 -3.45
C GLY A 162 -14.11 -4.31 -3.92
N TRP A 163 -14.74 -5.23 -4.65
CA TRP A 163 -16.13 -5.10 -5.10
C TRP A 163 -17.08 -5.39 -3.94
N ARG A 164 -18.16 -4.61 -3.83
CA ARG A 164 -19.17 -4.80 -2.77
C ARG A 164 -19.68 -6.24 -2.70
N GLY A 165 -19.91 -6.88 -3.85
CA GLY A 165 -20.37 -8.26 -3.91
C GLY A 165 -19.39 -9.23 -3.24
N ASP A 166 -18.10 -9.07 -3.48
CA ASP A 166 -17.06 -9.92 -2.88
C ASP A 166 -16.93 -9.63 -1.37
N LEU A 167 -16.95 -8.35 -0.98
CA LEU A 167 -16.90 -7.92 0.43
C LEU A 167 -18.07 -8.47 1.27
N LEU A 168 -19.23 -8.73 0.67
CA LEU A 168 -20.35 -9.36 1.36
C LEU A 168 -20.17 -10.88 1.54
N ASN A 169 -19.31 -11.51 0.73
CA ASN A 169 -19.17 -12.97 0.68
C ASN A 169 -17.86 -13.50 1.26
N ILE A 170 -16.80 -12.69 1.35
CA ILE A 170 -15.52 -13.07 1.96
C ILE A 170 -15.75 -13.61 3.38
N GLN A 171 -15.19 -14.78 3.71
CA GLN A 171 -15.31 -15.39 5.02
C GLN A 171 -14.01 -15.25 5.83
N ARG A 172 -14.11 -15.42 7.16
CA ARG A 172 -12.96 -15.42 8.08
C ARG A 172 -11.83 -16.32 7.61
N ASP A 173 -12.15 -17.52 7.13
CA ASP A 173 -11.13 -18.49 6.71
C ASP A 173 -10.45 -18.11 5.39
N ASP A 174 -11.11 -17.34 4.53
CA ASP A 174 -10.46 -16.79 3.34
C ASP A 174 -9.42 -15.75 3.75
N LEU A 175 -9.81 -14.83 4.65
CA LEU A 175 -8.91 -13.83 5.22
C LEU A 175 -7.70 -14.49 5.91
N TYR A 176 -7.95 -15.48 6.75
CA TYR A 176 -6.87 -16.20 7.46
C TYR A 176 -5.97 -16.97 6.49
N ARG A 177 -6.53 -17.61 5.45
CA ARG A 177 -5.74 -18.28 4.41
C ARG A 177 -4.88 -17.29 3.65
N HIS A 178 -5.42 -16.13 3.29
CA HIS A 178 -4.66 -15.07 2.63
C HIS A 178 -3.51 -14.59 3.51
N TYR A 179 -3.77 -14.29 4.79
CA TYR A 179 -2.75 -13.95 5.78
C TYR A 179 -1.64 -15.01 5.85
N ARG A 180 -1.99 -16.29 6.04
CA ARG A 180 -1.01 -17.39 6.13
C ARG A 180 -0.23 -17.67 4.84
N THR A 181 -0.75 -17.22 3.70
CA THR A 181 -0.09 -17.39 2.40
C THR A 181 0.97 -16.32 2.16
N TYR A 182 0.68 -15.07 2.54
CA TYR A 182 1.47 -13.92 2.11
C TYR A 182 2.25 -13.20 3.21
N TYR A 183 1.88 -13.37 4.48
CA TYR A 183 2.49 -12.67 5.61
C TYR A 183 3.49 -13.59 6.31
N ALA A 184 4.75 -13.47 5.89
CA ALA A 184 5.84 -14.27 6.42
C ALA A 184 7.21 -13.63 6.13
N PRO A 185 8.28 -14.02 6.84
CA PRO A 185 9.62 -13.43 6.69
C PRO A 185 10.12 -13.44 5.23
N ASN A 186 10.01 -14.57 4.53
CA ASN A 186 10.46 -14.76 3.15
C ASN A 186 9.66 -13.94 2.11
N ASN A 187 8.53 -13.34 2.49
CA ASN A 187 7.74 -12.46 1.63
C ASN A 187 7.69 -11.00 2.12
N ALA A 188 8.55 -10.64 3.08
CA ALA A 188 8.58 -9.33 3.70
C ALA A 188 9.93 -8.60 3.50
N VAL A 189 9.87 -7.28 3.62
CA VAL A 189 11.02 -6.38 3.65
C VAL A 189 10.85 -5.42 4.81
N VAL A 190 11.78 -5.45 5.75
CA VAL A 190 11.86 -4.47 6.84
C VAL A 190 12.77 -3.31 6.42
N VAL A 191 12.31 -2.09 6.67
CA VAL A 191 13.07 -0.86 6.48
C VAL A 191 13.07 -0.09 7.80
N VAL A 192 14.27 0.19 8.34
CA VAL A 192 14.41 0.98 9.56
C VAL A 192 15.30 2.18 9.27
N SER A 193 14.84 3.37 9.64
CA SER A 193 15.59 4.62 9.42
C SER A 193 15.48 5.55 10.62
N GLY A 194 16.59 6.14 11.07
CA GLY A 194 16.62 7.07 12.18
C GLY A 194 17.77 6.84 13.17
N ASP A 195 17.57 7.26 14.41
CA ASP A 195 18.62 7.29 15.45
C ASP A 195 18.80 5.91 16.11
N PHE A 196 19.80 5.15 15.64
CA PHE A 196 20.20 3.85 16.19
C PHE A 196 21.60 3.48 15.71
N ASP A 197 22.27 2.53 16.37
CA ASP A 197 23.45 1.86 15.79
C ASP A 197 22.99 0.68 14.92
N SER A 198 23.50 0.61 13.69
CA SER A 198 23.08 -0.40 12.70
C SER A 198 23.33 -1.84 13.14
N ALA A 199 24.42 -2.12 13.84
CA ALA A 199 24.73 -3.48 14.30
C ALA A 199 23.82 -3.90 15.46
N ALA A 200 23.55 -2.99 16.39
CA ALA A 200 22.60 -3.20 17.48
C ALA A 200 21.16 -3.38 16.99
N MET A 201 20.74 -2.59 16.00
CA MET A 201 19.42 -2.75 15.36
C MET A 201 19.31 -4.09 14.64
N LEU A 202 20.33 -4.51 13.91
CA LEU A 202 20.34 -5.83 13.27
C LEU A 202 20.23 -6.97 14.29
N ALA A 203 20.92 -6.87 15.44
CA ALA A 203 20.80 -7.86 16.50
C ALA A 203 19.38 -7.92 17.10
N LYS A 204 18.70 -6.77 17.26
CA LYS A 204 17.29 -6.72 17.67
C LYS A 204 16.38 -7.37 16.62
N LEU A 205 16.60 -7.09 15.34
CA LEU A 205 15.83 -7.72 14.26
C LEU A 205 16.02 -9.23 14.21
N GLU A 206 17.24 -9.73 14.40
CA GLU A 206 17.50 -11.17 14.52
C GLU A 206 16.79 -11.77 15.74
N HIS A 207 16.79 -11.05 16.87
CA HIS A 207 16.09 -11.49 18.09
C HIS A 207 14.57 -11.62 17.90
N TYR A 208 13.93 -10.60 17.33
CA TYR A 208 12.47 -10.57 17.17
C TYR A 208 11.98 -11.39 15.98
N PHE A 209 12.67 -11.32 14.84
CA PHE A 209 12.21 -11.94 13.59
C PHE A 209 12.96 -13.20 13.21
N GLY A 210 14.21 -13.41 13.65
CA GLY A 210 15.07 -14.49 13.16
C GLY A 210 14.54 -15.89 13.46
N GLY A 211 13.81 -16.05 14.57
CA GLY A 211 13.16 -17.31 14.96
C GLY A 211 11.85 -17.61 14.23
N LEU A 212 11.30 -16.66 13.47
CA LEU A 212 10.03 -16.85 12.78
C LEU A 212 10.21 -17.80 11.57
N PRO A 213 9.33 -18.80 11.39
CA PRO A 213 9.42 -19.72 10.27
C PRO A 213 9.14 -18.98 8.95
N PRO A 214 9.83 -19.34 7.85
CA PRO A 214 9.42 -18.88 6.53
C PRO A 214 8.02 -19.41 6.19
N GLY A 215 7.28 -18.62 5.42
CA GLY A 215 5.97 -18.99 4.90
C GLY A 215 6.06 -19.90 3.68
N PRO A 216 4.90 -20.40 3.19
CA PRO A 216 4.87 -21.19 1.97
C PRO A 216 5.36 -20.38 0.76
N PRO A 217 5.73 -21.04 -0.36
CA PRO A 217 5.98 -20.36 -1.62
C PRO A 217 4.77 -19.53 -2.05
N VAL A 218 4.98 -18.26 -2.34
CA VAL A 218 3.92 -17.34 -2.74
C VAL A 218 3.47 -17.66 -4.18
N PRO A 219 2.15 -17.78 -4.43
CA PRO A 219 1.65 -18.01 -5.78
C PRO A 219 2.05 -16.88 -6.74
N ALA A 220 2.52 -17.25 -7.93
CA ALA A 220 2.81 -16.28 -8.97
C ALA A 220 1.51 -15.69 -9.54
N VAL A 221 1.50 -14.39 -9.82
CA VAL A 221 0.44 -13.75 -10.60
C VAL A 221 0.68 -14.12 -12.07
N ALA A 222 -0.18 -14.98 -12.62
CA ALA A 222 -0.03 -15.51 -13.97
C ALA A 222 -0.80 -14.72 -15.04
N LEU A 223 -1.73 -13.85 -14.62
CA LEU A 223 -2.55 -13.07 -15.53
C LEU A 223 -1.70 -11.96 -16.18
N GLN A 224 -1.73 -11.89 -17.50
CA GLN A 224 -1.10 -10.82 -18.27
C GLN A 224 -2.18 -10.08 -19.06
N GLU A 225 -2.17 -8.74 -19.01
CA GLU A 225 -3.10 -7.94 -19.79
C GLU A 225 -2.77 -8.07 -21.29
N PRO A 226 -3.73 -8.41 -22.16
CA PRO A 226 -3.50 -8.38 -23.60
C PRO A 226 -3.32 -6.95 -24.09
N GLU A 227 -2.52 -6.78 -25.15
CA GLU A 227 -2.33 -5.48 -25.79
C GLU A 227 -3.66 -4.81 -26.14
N GLN A 228 -3.82 -3.55 -25.72
CA GLN A 228 -5.01 -2.76 -26.02
C GLN A 228 -5.06 -2.37 -27.49
N GLN A 229 -6.04 -2.91 -28.23
CA GLN A 229 -6.20 -2.68 -29.67
C GLN A 229 -7.06 -1.45 -30.03
N ALA A 230 -7.75 -0.85 -29.05
CA ALA A 230 -8.67 0.28 -29.30
C ALA A 230 -8.87 1.13 -28.04
N GLU A 231 -9.19 2.40 -28.24
CA GLU A 231 -9.64 3.31 -27.19
C GLU A 231 -10.91 2.77 -26.51
N ARG A 232 -10.98 2.90 -25.19
CA ARG A 232 -12.17 2.57 -24.39
C ARG A 232 -12.68 3.86 -23.75
N ARG A 233 -13.97 4.15 -23.89
CA ARG A 233 -14.61 5.36 -23.35
C ARG A 233 -15.71 4.97 -22.38
N ILE A 234 -15.68 5.58 -21.20
CA ILE A 234 -16.75 5.47 -20.21
C ILE A 234 -17.43 6.82 -20.07
N LEU A 235 -18.76 6.81 -19.96
CA LEU A 235 -19.56 7.98 -19.64
C LEU A 235 -20.36 7.68 -18.36
N LEU A 236 -19.86 8.17 -17.23
CA LEU A 236 -20.56 8.11 -15.96
C LEU A 236 -21.51 9.30 -15.84
N ARG A 237 -22.79 9.04 -15.54
CA ARG A 237 -23.80 10.09 -15.32
C ARG A 237 -24.12 10.20 -13.83
N GLY A 238 -24.05 11.42 -13.32
CA GLY A 238 -24.21 11.74 -11.91
C GLY A 238 -25.07 12.97 -11.66
N SER A 239 -25.31 13.26 -10.38
CA SER A 239 -26.00 14.45 -9.90
C SER A 239 -25.04 15.60 -9.50
N ASP A 240 -23.72 15.38 -9.54
CA ASP A 240 -22.75 16.45 -9.33
C ASP A 240 -22.91 17.54 -10.40
N ARG A 241 -22.70 18.79 -10.00
CA ARG A 241 -22.71 19.94 -10.91
C ARG A 241 -21.38 20.09 -11.66
N THR A 242 -20.33 19.46 -11.16
CA THR A 242 -18.99 19.48 -11.73
C THR A 242 -18.84 18.36 -12.76
N ALA A 243 -18.35 18.69 -13.95
CA ALA A 243 -17.94 17.68 -14.92
C ALA A 243 -16.52 17.19 -14.60
N TYR A 244 -16.35 15.87 -14.59
CA TYR A 244 -15.05 15.23 -14.39
C TYR A 244 -14.57 14.62 -15.71
N TYR A 245 -13.27 14.70 -15.95
CA TYR A 245 -12.62 14.10 -17.12
C TYR A 245 -11.35 13.39 -16.68
N MET A 246 -11.19 12.15 -17.13
CA MET A 246 -9.98 11.37 -16.90
C MET A 246 -9.53 10.70 -18.20
N HIS A 247 -8.23 10.77 -18.46
CA HIS A 247 -7.58 10.15 -19.61
C HIS A 247 -6.41 9.34 -19.11
N SER A 248 -6.41 8.05 -19.43
CA SER A 248 -5.42 7.09 -18.93
C SER A 248 -4.79 6.33 -20.09
N PHE A 249 -3.49 6.05 -19.95
CA PHE A 249 -2.72 5.20 -20.86
C PHE A 249 -2.15 4.03 -20.06
N HIS A 250 -2.00 2.87 -20.69
CA HIS A 250 -1.18 1.80 -20.11
C HIS A 250 0.26 2.31 -19.96
N GLY A 251 0.84 1.98 -18.81
CA GLY A 251 2.15 2.46 -18.42
C GLY A 251 3.24 1.47 -18.78
N VAL A 252 4.36 1.62 -18.09
CA VAL A 252 5.44 0.63 -18.07
C VAL A 252 5.72 0.26 -16.62
N ALA A 253 6.14 -0.98 -16.40
CA ALA A 253 6.61 -1.42 -15.09
C ALA A 253 7.75 -0.52 -14.57
N ALA A 254 7.87 -0.42 -13.25
CA ALA A 254 8.89 0.41 -12.59
C ALA A 254 10.35 0.05 -12.94
N THR A 255 10.57 -1.15 -13.48
CA THR A 255 11.88 -1.65 -13.92
C THR A 255 12.18 -1.35 -15.39
N HIS A 256 11.21 -0.83 -16.15
CA HIS A 256 11.39 -0.52 -17.56
C HIS A 256 12.30 0.70 -17.75
N PRO A 257 13.17 0.74 -18.78
CA PRO A 257 14.04 1.89 -19.06
C PRO A 257 13.29 3.23 -19.19
N ASP A 258 12.06 3.18 -19.71
CA ASP A 258 11.22 4.37 -19.90
C ASP A 258 10.49 4.85 -18.65
N PHE A 259 10.62 4.14 -17.51
CA PHE A 259 9.98 4.56 -16.26
C PHE A 259 10.40 5.98 -15.84
N PHE A 260 11.69 6.26 -15.74
CA PHE A 260 12.18 7.58 -15.34
C PHE A 260 11.86 8.68 -16.37
N PRO A 261 12.00 8.46 -17.70
CA PRO A 261 11.46 9.36 -18.70
C PRO A 261 9.98 9.73 -18.50
N LEU A 262 9.12 8.75 -18.19
CA LEU A 262 7.69 8.98 -17.92
C LEU A 262 7.44 9.72 -16.60
N VAL A 263 8.23 9.46 -15.55
CA VAL A 263 8.21 10.27 -14.30
C VAL A 263 8.54 11.74 -14.59
N ILE A 264 9.54 12.00 -15.43
CA ILE A 264 9.89 13.37 -15.84
C ILE A 264 8.76 13.99 -16.66
N MET A 265 8.14 13.23 -17.57
CA MET A 265 6.98 13.69 -18.34
C MET A 265 5.83 14.11 -17.41
N ASP A 266 5.47 13.27 -16.43
CA ASP A 266 4.45 13.59 -15.42
C ASP A 266 4.79 14.86 -14.63
N ALA A 267 6.07 15.03 -14.24
CA ALA A 267 6.54 16.22 -13.56
C ALA A 267 6.41 17.49 -14.41
N VAL A 268 6.66 17.41 -15.71
CA VAL A 268 6.48 18.55 -16.65
C VAL A 268 5.00 18.86 -16.90
N LEU A 269 4.16 17.82 -16.97
CA LEU A 269 2.73 17.96 -17.27
C LEU A 269 1.93 18.49 -16.09
N GLY A 270 2.02 17.83 -14.92
CA GLY A 270 1.23 18.13 -13.73
C GLY A 270 2.02 18.76 -12.58
N GLY A 271 3.34 18.92 -12.71
CA GLY A 271 4.22 19.43 -11.65
C GLY A 271 5.03 18.32 -10.99
N ALA A 272 6.23 18.67 -10.53
CA ALA A 272 7.14 17.75 -9.86
C ALA A 272 6.53 17.22 -8.55
N LYS A 273 6.65 15.90 -8.37
CA LYS A 273 6.11 15.16 -7.22
C LYS A 273 7.25 14.39 -6.56
N GLY A 274 7.14 14.14 -5.26
CA GLY A 274 8.03 13.16 -4.63
C GLY A 274 7.80 11.77 -5.25
N MET A 275 8.86 10.98 -5.44
CA MET A 275 8.72 9.58 -5.87
C MET A 275 8.35 8.64 -4.70
N GLY A 276 8.22 9.18 -3.48
CA GLY A 276 7.84 8.41 -2.30
C GLY A 276 6.33 8.15 -2.23
N LEU A 277 5.92 7.30 -1.29
CA LEU A 277 4.53 6.89 -1.06
C LEU A 277 3.57 8.06 -0.82
N PHE A 278 4.07 9.13 -0.18
CA PHE A 278 3.34 10.36 0.11
C PHE A 278 3.73 11.52 -0.80
N GLY A 279 4.40 11.21 -1.91
CA GLY A 279 4.78 12.20 -2.91
C GLY A 279 3.56 12.66 -3.68
N ASP A 280 2.76 13.53 -3.10
CA ASP A 280 1.75 14.27 -3.84
C ASP A 280 2.36 15.54 -4.44
N GLY A 281 2.03 15.79 -5.69
CA GLY A 281 2.41 17.00 -6.38
C GLY A 281 1.26 17.98 -6.33
N GLY A 282 1.29 18.91 -5.38
CA GLY A 282 0.33 20.01 -5.37
C GLY A 282 0.34 20.73 -6.73
N ASN A 283 -0.83 21.22 -7.17
CA ASN A 283 -1.03 21.93 -8.43
C ASN A 283 0.06 22.99 -8.66
N ASN A 284 1.09 22.63 -9.42
CA ASN A 284 2.13 23.56 -9.76
C ASN A 284 1.60 24.46 -10.87
N ARG A 285 1.39 25.73 -10.55
CA ARG A 285 0.88 26.73 -11.49
C ARG A 285 1.78 26.90 -12.73
N SER A 286 3.06 26.51 -12.65
CA SER A 286 3.97 26.52 -13.79
C SER A 286 3.87 25.29 -14.70
N SER A 287 3.15 24.23 -14.29
CA SER A 287 2.99 23.01 -15.06
C SER A 287 2.26 23.25 -16.38
N ARG A 288 2.46 22.37 -17.37
CA ARG A 288 1.86 22.56 -18.70
C ARG A 288 0.35 22.44 -18.67
N LEU A 289 -0.19 21.47 -17.93
CA LEU A 289 -1.64 21.26 -17.85
C LEU A 289 -2.33 22.41 -17.12
N TYR A 290 -1.75 22.92 -16.04
CA TYR A 290 -2.34 24.04 -15.30
C TYR A 290 -2.47 25.29 -16.19
N ARG A 291 -1.40 25.69 -16.88
CA ARG A 291 -1.41 26.85 -17.78
C ARG A 291 -2.37 26.68 -18.96
N ALA A 292 -2.56 25.45 -19.43
CA ALA A 292 -3.38 25.17 -20.61
C ALA A 292 -4.87 25.01 -20.29
N LEU A 293 -5.24 24.68 -19.05
CA LEU A 293 -6.62 24.35 -18.68
C LEU A 293 -7.18 25.23 -17.57
N VAL A 294 -6.37 25.57 -16.56
CA VAL A 294 -6.82 26.36 -15.41
C VAL A 294 -6.64 27.85 -15.66
N ASP A 295 -5.46 28.30 -16.12
CA ASP A 295 -5.22 29.72 -16.45
C ASP A 295 -6.11 30.21 -17.60
N SER A 296 -6.55 29.30 -18.47
CA SER A 296 -7.47 29.57 -19.56
C SER A 296 -8.95 29.35 -19.20
N GLU A 297 -9.26 29.12 -17.92
CA GLU A 297 -10.62 28.95 -17.39
C GLU A 297 -11.43 27.80 -18.03
N LEU A 298 -10.77 26.78 -18.59
CA LEU A 298 -11.42 25.59 -19.15
C LEU A 298 -11.70 24.52 -18.08
N ALA A 299 -10.95 24.52 -16.99
CA ALA A 299 -11.11 23.63 -15.85
C ALA A 299 -10.80 24.37 -14.55
N VAL A 300 -11.48 23.99 -13.46
CA VAL A 300 -11.22 24.54 -12.12
C VAL A 300 -10.01 23.89 -11.43
N ALA A 301 -9.63 22.68 -11.86
CA ALA A 301 -8.48 21.93 -11.38
C ALA A 301 -8.00 20.96 -12.46
N VAL A 302 -6.71 20.60 -12.42
CA VAL A 302 -6.12 19.55 -13.26
C VAL A 302 -4.95 18.90 -12.55
N GLY A 303 -4.75 17.61 -12.76
CA GLY A 303 -3.59 16.87 -12.29
C GLY A 303 -3.18 15.80 -13.29
N SER A 304 -1.99 15.25 -13.09
CA SER A 304 -1.51 14.03 -13.75
C SER A 304 -0.81 13.17 -12.72
N ASN A 305 -0.80 11.86 -12.93
CA ASN A 305 -0.09 10.94 -12.06
C ASN A 305 0.56 9.82 -12.87
N PHE A 306 1.80 9.51 -12.54
CA PHE A 306 2.48 8.29 -12.97
C PHE A 306 3.21 7.72 -11.75
N ARG A 307 2.89 6.49 -11.36
CA ARG A 307 3.40 5.84 -10.15
C ARG A 307 4.15 4.56 -10.49
N PRO A 308 5.14 4.16 -9.69
CA PRO A 308 5.79 2.87 -9.85
C PRO A 308 4.78 1.74 -9.60
N ALA A 309 4.70 0.81 -10.55
CA ALA A 309 3.93 -0.43 -10.47
C ALA A 309 4.81 -1.62 -10.88
N ILE A 310 4.49 -2.81 -10.37
CA ILE A 310 5.18 -4.06 -10.75
C ILE A 310 4.85 -4.42 -12.20
N ASP A 311 3.56 -4.31 -12.55
CA ASP A 311 3.03 -4.66 -13.86
C ASP A 311 2.69 -3.37 -14.65
N PRO A 312 2.71 -3.40 -16.00
CA PRO A 312 2.48 -2.21 -16.86
C PRO A 312 1.03 -1.71 -16.88
#